data_AF-A0A537AFJ9-F1
#
_entry.id   AF-A0A537AFJ9-F1
#
_cell.length_a   1.000
_cell.length_b   1.000
_cell.length_c   1.000
_cell.angle_alpha   90.00
_cell.angle_beta   90.00
_cell.angle_gamma   90.00
#
_symmetry.space_group_name_H-M   'P 1'
#
loop_
_entity.id
_entity.type
_entity.pdbx_description
1 polymer ?
#
loop_
_entity_poly.entity_id
_entity_poly.type
_entity_poly.pdbx_seq_one_letter_code
_entity_poly.pdbx_strand_id
1 'polypeptide(L)' 'MAFPLYQSNLKSLKLLGRGKVRDMYAVDGDRLLIVTSDRLSAFDVVLPDPIPDKGRVLNEMSNFWFRRLGHIVPNHLDGA' A
#
# COMPACT_ATOMS: atom_id res chain seq x y z
N MET A 1 9.99 -18.64 2.87
CA MET A 1 8.74 -17.92 2.53
C MET A 1 8.63 -16.75 3.50
N ALA A 2 8.26 -15.56 3.02
CA ALA A 2 8.05 -14.41 3.90
C ALA A 2 6.75 -14.57 4.70
N PHE A 3 6.73 -14.11 5.94
CA PHE A 3 5.50 -14.06 6.73
C PHE A 3 4.57 -12.98 6.15
N PRO A 4 3.28 -13.27 5.97
CA PRO A 4 2.35 -12.32 5.37
C PRO A 4 2.15 -11.09 6.25
N LEU A 5 2.17 -9.91 5.64
CA LEU A 5 1.87 -8.65 6.32
C LEU A 5 0.36 -8.46 6.42
N TYR A 6 -0.21 -8.74 7.59
CA TYR A 6 -1.61 -8.43 7.86
C TYR A 6 -1.83 -6.93 7.96
N GLN A 7 -1.13 -6.25 8.86
CA GLN A 7 -1.24 -4.82 9.11
C GLN A 7 0.12 -4.29 9.55
N SER A 8 0.46 -3.07 9.16
CA SER A 8 1.66 -2.42 9.62
C SER A 8 1.44 -1.77 10.98
N ASN A 9 2.53 -1.63 11.74
CA ASN A 9 2.54 -1.04 13.07
C ASN A 9 3.77 -0.15 13.25
N LEU A 10 3.87 0.90 12.43
CA LEU A 10 4.92 1.91 12.55
C LEU A 10 4.61 2.82 13.74
N LYS A 11 5.53 2.91 14.70
CA LYS A 11 5.39 3.78 15.88
C LYS A 11 5.89 5.20 15.65
N SER A 12 6.73 5.39 14.64
CA SER A 12 7.33 6.67 14.27
C SER A 12 6.38 7.59 13.50
N LEU A 13 5.31 7.04 12.91
CA LEU A 13 4.37 7.81 12.08
C LEU A 13 2.94 7.68 12.61
N LYS A 14 2.16 8.76 12.45
CA LYS A 14 0.74 8.78 12.81
C LYS A 14 -0.05 7.96 11.80
N LEU A 15 -0.68 6.88 12.26
CA LEU A 15 -1.66 6.13 11.46
C LEU A 15 -2.89 7.01 11.22
N LEU A 16 -3.24 7.24 9.96
CA LEU A 16 -4.43 7.98 9.56
C LEU A 16 -5.63 7.06 9.37
N GLY A 17 -5.40 5.86 8.86
CA GLY A 17 -6.47 4.89 8.67
C GLY A 17 -5.99 3.60 8.04
N ARG A 18 -6.85 2.57 8.11
CA ARG A 18 -6.67 1.30 7.43
C ARG A 18 -7.85 1.06 6.50
N GLY A 19 -7.56 0.96 5.22
CA GLY A 19 -8.50 0.42 4.25
C GLY A 19 -8.48 -1.10 4.27
N LYS A 20 -9.24 -1.72 3.35
CA LYS A 20 -9.28 -3.18 3.21
C LYS A 20 -7.88 -3.81 3.03
N VAL A 21 -7.04 -3.16 2.22
CA VAL A 21 -5.74 -3.73 1.78
C VAL A 21 -4.55 -2.77 1.90
N ARG A 22 -4.75 -1.58 2.47
CA ARG A 22 -3.69 -0.56 2.65
C ARG A 22 -3.80 0.10 4.00
N ASP A 23 -2.65 0.36 4.61
CA ASP A 23 -2.52 1.16 5.84
C ASP A 23 -1.86 2.51 5.46
N MET A 24 -2.42 3.63 5.91
CA MET A 24 -2.00 4.98 5.53
C MET A 24 -1.46 5.74 6.73
N TYR A 25 -0.26 6.29 6.60
CA TYR A 25 0.42 7.07 7.63
C TYR A 25 0.70 8.48 7.13
N ALA A 26 0.57 9.46 8.01
CA ALA A 26 1.05 10.81 7.76
C ALA A 26 2.58 10.82 7.88
N VAL A 27 3.26 11.37 6.86
CA VAL A 27 4.69 11.66 6.92
C VAL A 27 4.89 13.10 7.38
N ASP A 28 4.24 14.05 6.70
CA ASP A 28 4.21 15.48 7.03
C ASP A 28 2.88 16.11 6.55
N GLY A 29 2.86 17.43 6.28
CA GLY A 29 1.63 18.18 6.00
C GLY A 29 0.93 17.82 4.70
N ASP A 30 1.66 17.32 3.70
CA ASP A 30 1.14 17.00 2.37
C ASP A 30 1.52 15.60 1.87
N ARG A 31 2.36 14.86 2.60
CA ARG A 31 2.82 13.51 2.19
C ARG A 31 2.27 12.39 3.03
N LEU A 32 1.96 11.29 2.34
CA LEU A 32 1.48 10.05 2.92
C LEU A 32 2.42 8.88 2.62
N LEU A 33 2.62 8.02 3.62
CA LEU A 33 3.15 6.68 3.40
C LEU A 33 1.97 5.72 3.27
N ILE A 34 1.88 5.06 2.12
CA ILE A 34 0.86 4.04 1.82
C ILE A 34 1.52 2.67 1.86
N VAL A 35 1.19 1.87 2.87
CA VAL A 35 1.68 0.49 3.00
C VAL A 35 0.65 -0.46 2.42
N THR A 36 1.00 -1.16 1.34
CA THR A 36 0.14 -2.21 0.76
C THR A 36 0.34 -3.52 1.51
N SER A 37 -0.72 -4.05 2.13
CA SER A 37 -0.68 -5.28 2.91
C SER A 37 -0.99 -6.53 2.06
N ASP A 38 -0.79 -7.70 2.66
CA ASP A 38 -1.09 -8.99 2.05
C ASP A 38 -2.57 -9.40 2.21
N ARG A 39 -3.36 -8.59 2.93
CA ARG A 39 -4.81 -8.80 3.11
C ARG A 39 -5.53 -8.83 1.76
N LEU A 40 -6.47 -9.73 1.59
CA LEU A 40 -7.32 -9.81 0.39
C LEU A 40 -8.77 -9.50 0.78
N SER A 41 -9.53 -8.90 -0.13
CA SER A 41 -10.97 -8.69 0.08
C SER A 41 -11.76 -9.17 -1.12
N ALA A 42 -12.90 -9.80 -0.86
CA ALA A 42 -13.88 -10.22 -1.86
C ALA A 42 -15.29 -10.03 -1.29
N PHE A 43 -16.27 -9.69 -2.13
CA PHE A 43 -17.66 -9.45 -1.71
C PHE A 43 -17.77 -8.47 -0.53
N ASP A 44 -17.02 -7.37 -0.60
CA ASP A 44 -16.95 -6.31 0.41
C ASP A 44 -16.29 -6.70 1.76
N VAL A 45 -15.88 -7.95 1.95
CA VAL A 45 -15.30 -8.47 3.21
C VAL A 45 -13.80 -8.70 3.06
N VAL A 46 -13.02 -8.38 4.10
CA VAL A 46 -11.60 -8.76 4.20
C VAL A 46 -11.52 -10.21 4.62
N LEU A 47 -10.84 -11.04 3.83
CA LEU A 47 -10.69 -12.47 4.08
C LEU A 47 -9.69 -12.71 5.23
N PRO A 48 -9.87 -13.79 6.01
CA PRO A 48 -8.99 -14.09 7.15
C PRO A 48 -7.57 -14.48 6.72
N ASP A 49 -7.43 -15.14 5.57
CA ASP A 49 -6.16 -15.63 5.05
C ASP A 49 -5.55 -14.64 4.05
N PRO A 50 -4.38 -14.04 4.35
CA PRO A 50 -3.68 -13.18 3.42
C PRO A 50 -2.95 -14.01 2.36
N ILE A 51 -2.57 -13.37 1.27
CA ILE A 51 -1.70 -13.97 0.25
C ILE A 51 -0.28 -13.45 0.47
N PRO A 52 0.68 -14.27 0.93
CA PRO A 52 2.05 -13.83 1.12
C PRO A 52 2.61 -13.17 -0.14
N ASP A 53 3.42 -12.12 0.03
CA ASP A 53 4.04 -11.32 -1.05
C ASP A 53 3.08 -10.51 -1.94
N LYS A 54 1.76 -10.62 -1.77
CA LYS A 54 0.79 -9.89 -2.60
C LYS A 54 1.02 -8.38 -2.52
N GLY A 55 1.21 -7.83 -1.32
CA GLY A 55 1.45 -6.41 -1.11
C GLY A 55 2.67 -5.91 -1.87
N ARG A 56 3.76 -6.70 -1.84
CA ARG A 56 5.01 -6.41 -2.56
C ARG A 56 4.79 -6.40 -4.07
N VAL A 57 4.18 -7.44 -4.63
CA VAL A 57 3.93 -7.55 -6.08
C VAL A 57 3.03 -6.43 -6.58
N LEU A 58 1.96 -6.11 -5.85
CA LEU A 58 1.04 -5.03 -6.22
C LEU A 58 1.70 -3.64 -6.14
N ASN A 59 2.60 -3.45 -5.18
CA ASN A 59 3.36 -2.20 -5.06
C ASN A 59 4.31 -2.02 -6.26
N GLU A 60 5.06 -3.06 -6.62
CA GLU A 60 5.95 -3.04 -7.79
C GLU A 60 5.19 -2.84 -9.11
N MET A 61 4.03 -3.48 -9.25
CA MET A 61 3.16 -3.27 -10.41
C MET A 61 2.66 -1.83 -10.51
N SER A 62 2.31 -1.21 -9.37
CA SER A 62 1.92 0.20 -9.34
C SER A 62 3.10 1.09 -9.75
N ASN A 63 4.30 0.87 -9.19
CA ASN A 63 5.52 1.59 -9.54
C ASN A 63 5.87 1.47 -11.04
N PHE A 64 5.67 0.29 -11.63
CA PHE A 64 5.83 0.09 -13.07
C PHE A 64 4.89 1.00 -13.87
N TRP A 65 3.59 1.00 -13.54
CA TRP A 65 2.61 1.80 -14.28
C TRP A 65 2.78 3.30 -14.08
N PHE A 66 3.11 3.75 -12.87
CA PHE A 66 3.39 5.17 -12.61
C PHE A 66 4.57 5.67 -13.43
N ARG A 67 5.67 4.89 -13.53
CA ARG A 67 6.78 5.22 -14.42
C ARG A 67 6.38 5.19 -15.89
N ARG A 68 5.65 4.15 -16.32
CA ARG A 68 5.27 3.97 -17.72
C ARG A 68 4.36 5.09 -18.23
N LEU A 69 3.45 5.57 -17.39
CA LEU A 69 2.41 6.55 -17.74
C LEU A 69 2.69 7.96 -17.22
N GLY A 70 3.82 8.21 -16.56
CA GLY A 70 4.15 9.52 -16.00
C GLY A 70 4.25 10.65 -17.03
N HIS A 71 4.50 10.31 -18.31
CA HIS A 71 4.47 11.26 -19.42
C HIS A 71 3.05 11.60 -19.93
N ILE A 72 2.04 10.83 -19.52
CA ILE A 72 0.64 11.02 -19.92
C ILE A 72 -0.11 11.81 -18.85
N VAL A 73 0.12 11.50 -17.57
CA VAL A 73 -0.59 12.14 -16.46
C VAL A 73 0.31 12.23 -15.22
N PRO A 74 0.33 13.38 -14.51
CA PRO A 74 0.94 13.48 -13.19
C PRO A 74 0.35 12.46 -12.23
N ASN A 75 1.17 11.93 -11.33
CA ASN A 75 0.73 11.00 -10.30
C ASN A 75 1.25 11.42 -8.92
N HIS A 76 0.80 10.74 -7.88
CA HIS A 76 1.04 11.10 -6.48
C HIS A 76 2.34 10.53 -5.90
N LEU A 77 3.15 9.79 -6.68
CA LEU A 77 4.45 9.35 -6.18
C LEU A 77 5.37 10.54 -6.03
N ASP A 78 5.95 10.67 -4.84
CA ASP A 78 6.91 11.72 -4.52
C ASP A 78 8.33 11.14 -4.58
N GLY A 79 9.26 11.82 -5.25
CA GLY A 79 10.66 11.40 -5.36
C GLY A 79 10.99 10.31 -6.40
N ALA A 80 10.25 10.24 -7.52
CA ALA A 80 10.62 9.43 -8.69
C ALA A 80 11.84 9.98 -9.45
#